data_AF-A0A3F2RY15-F1
#
_entry.id   AF-A0A3F2RY15-F1
#
_cell.length_a   1.000
_cell.length_b   1.000
_cell.length_c   1.000
_cell.angle_alpha   90.00
_cell.angle_beta   90.00
_cell.angle_gamma   90.00
#
_symmetry.space_group_name_H-M   'P 1'
#
loop_
_entity.id
_entity.type
_entity.pdbx_description
1 polymer ?
#
loop_
_entity_poly.entity_id
_entity_poly.type
_entity_poly.pdbx_seq_one_letter_code
_entity_poly.pdbx_strand_id
1 'polypeptide(L)'
;MRVIRFSLCTALIAAQFQRNYSGADPNTHEDLIRAHGDAIFNVMPRNSVLLSYTDINWNSVRYLQTCEDVRPDVTHLSLQLLPFPWFPRQHALFPTIKFPLIHRGASTTKGSAGYARLLHDFLAANVAQHGNHLFLDLHAVNDEDIAPNGQYLGFTLTPHGLVWRVNMPIANVDALYSQWETVPSPAVHFAVAVYPPGSWEFAAATIANDARYQSGLFALSHWLERGRIARHASEAAEYVLGIHRALQLLIQVEAATVITGGNWGLTYEYYDMAKNTALAAMRVTSGLDLIAPLLPPLKQENRRNGASHKELREIKELEELVRQTDDIRQATHRRIQALVPDMKIRQDRDTKAFEDFVAESLHHNKKTESRSKKGRKKRSRH
;
A
#
# COMPACT_ATOMS: atom_id res chain seq x y z
N MET A 1 -6.39 50.77 30.07
CA MET A 1 -7.00 49.47 29.65
C MET A 1 -6.42 48.89 28.36
N ARG A 2 -6.50 49.55 27.18
CA ARG A 2 -6.09 48.92 25.90
C ARG A 2 -4.65 48.36 25.89
N VAL A 3 -3.67 49.15 26.36
CA VAL A 3 -2.25 48.73 26.44
C VAL A 3 -2.10 47.45 27.28
N ILE A 4 -2.70 47.39 28.48
CA ILE A 4 -2.65 46.22 29.37
C ILE A 4 -3.20 44.96 28.67
N ARG A 5 -4.29 45.09 27.88
CA ARG A 5 -4.84 43.96 27.10
C ARG A 5 -3.88 43.50 26.02
N PHE A 6 -3.27 44.42 25.27
CA PHE A 6 -2.26 44.06 24.25
C PHE A 6 -1.04 43.41 24.88
N SER A 7 -0.48 43.97 25.96
CA SER A 7 0.65 43.36 26.68
C SER A 7 0.32 41.95 27.21
N LEU A 8 -0.90 41.74 27.74
CA LEU A 8 -1.36 40.42 28.17
C LEU A 8 -1.50 39.43 26.99
N CYS A 9 -2.08 39.86 25.86
CA CYS A 9 -2.18 39.05 24.66
C CYS A 9 -0.79 38.67 24.11
N THR A 10 0.13 39.63 24.00
CA THR A 10 1.52 39.36 23.57
C THR A 10 2.24 38.42 24.53
N ALA A 11 2.06 38.59 25.85
CA ALA A 11 2.64 37.69 26.84
C ALA A 11 2.06 36.27 26.76
N LEU A 12 0.74 36.13 26.52
CA LEU A 12 0.10 34.83 26.32
C LEU A 12 0.55 34.14 25.03
N ILE A 13 0.68 34.89 23.92
CA ILE A 13 1.21 34.37 22.65
C ILE A 13 2.67 33.97 22.81
N ALA A 14 3.51 34.80 23.44
CA ALA A 14 4.90 34.48 23.73
C ALA A 14 5.05 33.26 24.65
N ALA A 15 4.19 33.12 25.67
CA ALA A 15 4.20 31.95 26.55
C ALA A 15 3.73 30.67 25.84
N GLN A 16 2.72 30.74 24.97
CA GLN A 16 2.32 29.62 24.11
C GLN A 16 3.44 29.25 23.13
N PHE A 17 4.06 30.24 22.48
CA PHE A 17 5.19 30.04 21.59
C PHE A 17 6.36 29.39 22.34
N GLN A 18 6.86 29.96 23.43
CA GLN A 18 7.97 29.40 24.21
C GLN A 18 7.70 27.94 24.66
N ARG A 19 6.48 27.66 25.12
CA ARG A 19 6.06 26.33 25.59
C ARG A 19 5.98 25.30 24.46
N ASN A 20 5.50 25.71 23.28
CA ASN A 20 5.29 24.80 22.15
C ASN A 20 6.55 24.69 21.26
N TYR A 21 7.34 25.76 21.14
CA TYR A 21 8.62 25.80 20.41
C TYR A 21 9.64 24.83 21.02
N SER A 22 9.58 24.61 22.32
CA SER A 22 10.39 23.60 23.02
C SER A 22 10.08 22.15 22.60
N GLY A 23 8.90 21.91 21.98
CA GLY A 23 8.51 20.64 21.36
C GLY A 23 8.43 20.69 19.83
N ALA A 24 8.74 21.84 19.23
CA ALA A 24 8.78 22.09 17.80
C ALA A 24 10.16 22.66 17.44
N ASP A 25 11.20 21.87 17.70
CA ASP A 25 12.56 22.19 17.29
C ASP A 25 12.64 22.10 15.74
N PRO A 26 12.89 23.23 15.04
CA PRO A 26 12.88 23.26 13.57
C PRO A 26 14.00 22.45 12.91
N ASN A 27 14.96 21.93 13.69
CA ASN A 27 16.16 21.26 13.18
C ASN A 27 16.21 19.75 13.44
N THR A 28 15.27 19.17 14.20
CA THR A 28 15.32 17.73 14.56
C THR A 28 14.45 16.83 13.71
N HIS A 29 13.44 17.38 13.03
CA HIS A 29 12.60 16.64 12.10
C HIS A 29 12.39 17.46 10.83
N GLU A 30 12.63 16.81 9.68
CA GLU A 30 12.22 17.31 8.36
C GLU A 30 10.73 17.67 8.39
N ASP A 31 10.34 18.80 7.77
CA ASP A 31 8.95 19.27 7.75
C ASP A 31 8.07 18.20 7.07
N LEU A 32 7.41 17.37 7.90
CA LEU A 32 6.70 16.19 7.40
C LEU A 32 5.48 16.59 6.58
N ILE A 33 4.85 17.73 6.88
CA ILE A 33 3.64 18.20 6.17
C ILE A 33 4.01 18.70 4.79
N ARG A 34 5.13 19.43 4.66
CA ARG A 34 5.77 19.71 3.38
C ARG A 34 6.12 18.42 2.65
N ALA A 35 6.90 17.55 3.30
CA ALA A 35 7.49 16.37 2.68
C ALA A 35 6.42 15.38 2.20
N HIS A 36 5.26 15.35 2.87
CA HIS A 36 4.04 14.65 2.45
C HIS A 36 3.43 15.24 1.17
N GLY A 37 3.27 16.56 1.09
CA GLY A 37 2.82 17.25 -0.12
C GLY A 37 3.79 17.09 -1.30
N ASP A 38 5.10 17.23 -1.05
CA ASP A 38 6.15 16.99 -2.05
C ASP A 38 6.14 15.52 -2.51
N ALA A 39 5.92 14.55 -1.61
CA ALA A 39 5.80 13.13 -1.99
C ALA A 39 4.58 12.82 -2.88
N ILE A 40 3.47 13.56 -2.73
CA ILE A 40 2.32 13.50 -3.66
C ILE A 40 2.72 14.08 -5.02
N PHE A 41 3.39 15.23 -5.04
CA PHE A 41 3.77 15.90 -6.30
C PHE A 41 4.88 15.22 -7.09
N ASN A 42 5.86 14.63 -6.42
CA ASN A 42 7.04 14.02 -7.06
C ASN A 42 6.70 12.81 -7.94
N VAL A 43 5.56 12.17 -7.71
CA VAL A 43 5.06 11.05 -8.52
C VAL A 43 4.09 11.48 -9.63
N MET A 44 3.54 12.69 -9.59
CA MET A 44 2.54 13.16 -10.56
C MET A 44 3.19 13.73 -11.84
N PRO A 45 2.79 13.27 -13.03
CA PRO A 45 3.12 13.92 -14.29
C PRO A 45 2.73 15.41 -14.33
N ARG A 46 3.20 16.14 -15.34
CA ARG A 46 2.76 17.52 -15.57
C ARG A 46 1.28 17.58 -15.96
N ASN A 47 0.63 18.70 -15.65
CA ASN A 47 -0.77 18.99 -15.99
C ASN A 47 -1.76 17.95 -15.44
N SER A 48 -1.48 17.38 -14.25
CA SER A 48 -2.32 16.36 -13.61
C SER A 48 -3.51 16.95 -12.86
N VAL A 49 -4.52 16.12 -12.61
CA VAL A 49 -5.69 16.45 -11.79
C VAL A 49 -5.64 15.61 -10.52
N LEU A 50 -5.60 16.26 -9.35
CA LEU A 50 -5.68 15.62 -8.04
C LEU A 50 -7.01 15.95 -7.36
N LEU A 51 -7.76 14.92 -6.97
CA LEU A 51 -8.94 15.03 -6.12
C LEU A 51 -8.58 14.62 -4.69
N SER A 52 -8.50 15.58 -3.78
CA SER A 52 -8.32 15.31 -2.34
C SER A 52 -9.64 15.09 -1.63
N TYR A 53 -9.65 14.23 -0.62
CA TYR A 53 -10.80 13.99 0.25
C TYR A 53 -10.49 14.34 1.71
N THR A 54 -9.26 14.10 2.16
CA THR A 54 -8.80 14.37 3.53
C THR A 54 -8.24 15.79 3.67
N ASP A 55 -8.38 16.37 4.87
CA ASP A 55 -7.83 17.69 5.19
C ASP A 55 -6.31 17.75 5.04
N ILE A 56 -5.60 16.67 5.37
CA ILE A 56 -4.14 16.60 5.30
C ILE A 56 -3.65 16.64 3.85
N ASN A 57 -4.26 15.89 2.92
CA ASN A 57 -3.94 15.95 1.49
C ASN A 57 -4.40 17.27 0.85
N TRP A 58 -5.55 17.81 1.28
CA TRP A 58 -6.03 19.09 0.77
C TRP A 58 -5.13 20.26 1.19
N ASN A 59 -4.77 20.36 2.47
CA ASN A 59 -4.08 21.55 2.97
C ASN A 59 -2.55 21.52 2.73
N SER A 60 -1.89 20.36 2.79
CA SER A 60 -0.45 20.26 2.47
C SER A 60 -0.16 20.66 1.02
N VAL A 61 -0.83 20.02 0.06
CA VAL A 61 -0.72 20.30 -1.38
C VAL A 61 -1.12 21.75 -1.68
N ARG A 62 -2.25 22.23 -1.14
CA ARG A 62 -2.71 23.59 -1.41
C ARG A 62 -1.79 24.66 -0.84
N TYR A 63 -1.16 24.43 0.31
CA TYR A 63 -0.16 25.33 0.87
C TYR A 63 1.03 25.46 -0.08
N LEU A 64 1.58 24.33 -0.54
CA LEU A 64 2.70 24.31 -1.50
C LEU A 64 2.36 25.05 -2.81
N GLN A 65 1.15 24.88 -3.35
CA GLN A 65 0.73 25.62 -4.55
C GLN A 65 0.50 27.11 -4.30
N THR A 66 -0.21 27.46 -3.22
CA THR A 66 -0.73 28.83 -3.02
C THR A 66 0.31 29.75 -2.38
N CYS A 67 1.16 29.22 -1.50
CA CYS A 67 2.13 30.00 -0.73
C CYS A 67 3.54 29.95 -1.33
N GLU A 68 3.88 28.88 -2.07
CA GLU A 68 5.25 28.63 -2.53
C GLU A 68 5.39 28.41 -4.05
N ASP A 69 4.30 28.48 -4.82
CA ASP A 69 4.27 28.26 -6.27
C ASP A 69 4.86 26.89 -6.71
N VAL A 70 4.73 25.88 -5.85
CA VAL A 70 5.14 24.50 -6.15
C VAL A 70 4.05 23.81 -6.95
N ARG A 71 4.39 23.33 -8.15
CA ARG A 71 3.48 22.60 -9.07
C ARG A 71 2.14 23.31 -9.35
N PRO A 72 2.14 24.58 -9.80
CA PRO A 72 0.92 25.29 -10.20
C PRO A 72 0.26 24.67 -11.46
N ASP A 73 0.95 23.75 -12.15
CA ASP A 73 0.41 22.98 -13.27
C ASP A 73 -0.59 21.88 -12.85
N VAL A 74 -0.59 21.47 -11.57
CA VAL A 74 -1.52 20.43 -11.08
C VAL A 74 -2.86 21.07 -10.70
N THR A 75 -3.93 20.64 -11.34
CA THR A 75 -5.29 21.04 -10.97
C THR A 75 -5.72 20.32 -9.70
N HIS A 76 -5.93 21.06 -8.60
CA HIS A 76 -6.28 20.50 -7.31
C HIS A 76 -7.72 20.82 -6.90
N LEU A 77 -8.48 19.79 -6.52
CA LEU A 77 -9.89 19.88 -6.11
C LEU A 77 -10.14 19.11 -4.82
N SER A 78 -11.06 19.61 -3.99
CA SER A 78 -11.54 18.88 -2.80
C SER A 78 -12.91 18.24 -3.07
N LEU A 79 -12.98 16.91 -3.01
CA LEU A 79 -14.20 16.10 -3.13
C LEU A 79 -15.23 16.45 -2.06
N GLN A 80 -14.78 16.89 -0.88
CA GLN A 80 -15.67 17.37 0.18
C GLN A 80 -16.33 18.71 -0.18
N LEU A 81 -15.71 19.54 -1.01
CA LEU A 81 -16.25 20.85 -1.40
C LEU A 81 -17.13 20.78 -2.66
N LEU A 82 -16.87 19.85 -3.58
CA LEU A 82 -17.62 19.70 -4.84
C LEU A 82 -19.17 19.71 -4.72
N PRO A 83 -19.80 19.00 -3.76
CA PRO A 83 -21.27 18.91 -3.72
C PRO A 83 -21.96 20.14 -3.11
N PHE A 84 -21.22 21.13 -2.58
CA PHE A 84 -21.82 22.28 -1.92
C PHE A 84 -22.48 23.25 -2.93
N PRO A 85 -23.68 23.81 -2.65
CA PRO A 85 -24.41 24.66 -3.60
C PRO A 85 -23.70 25.95 -4.06
N TRP A 86 -22.65 26.38 -3.36
CA TRP A 86 -21.83 27.54 -3.75
C TRP A 86 -20.65 27.15 -4.67
N PHE A 87 -20.25 25.88 -4.70
CA PHE A 87 -19.09 25.41 -5.48
C PHE A 87 -19.21 25.66 -6.99
N PRO A 88 -20.40 25.59 -7.63
CA PRO A 88 -20.57 25.95 -9.05
C PRO A 88 -20.06 27.35 -9.44
N ARG A 89 -19.95 28.28 -8.48
CA ARG A 89 -19.37 29.62 -8.72
C ARG A 89 -17.84 29.58 -8.93
N GLN A 90 -17.18 28.51 -8.50
CA GLN A 90 -15.74 28.28 -8.64
C GLN A 90 -15.37 27.53 -9.92
N HIS A 91 -16.34 26.96 -10.66
CA HIS A 91 -16.05 26.15 -11.86
C HIS A 91 -15.23 26.90 -12.91
N ALA A 92 -15.37 28.23 -13.02
CA ALA A 92 -14.60 29.07 -13.93
C ALA A 92 -13.08 29.08 -13.64
N LEU A 93 -12.66 28.71 -12.42
CA LEU A 93 -11.24 28.57 -12.05
C LEU A 93 -10.62 27.26 -12.58
N PHE A 94 -11.45 26.32 -13.05
CA PHE A 94 -11.03 24.98 -13.45
C PHE A 94 -11.45 24.67 -14.91
N PRO A 95 -10.96 25.44 -15.90
CA PRO A 95 -11.44 25.38 -17.30
C PRO A 95 -11.18 24.03 -17.98
N THR A 96 -10.29 23.20 -17.44
CA THR A 96 -9.98 21.86 -17.92
C THR A 96 -10.88 20.77 -17.34
N ILE A 97 -11.74 21.09 -16.36
CA ILE A 97 -12.55 20.11 -15.62
C ILE A 97 -14.00 20.11 -16.10
N LYS A 98 -14.51 18.92 -16.41
CA LYS A 98 -15.92 18.69 -16.73
C LYS A 98 -16.66 18.34 -15.44
N PHE A 99 -17.34 19.33 -14.86
CA PHE A 99 -18.15 19.11 -13.66
C PHE A 99 -19.46 18.39 -14.02
N PRO A 100 -19.75 17.20 -13.44
CA PRO A 100 -21.03 16.53 -13.62
C PRO A 100 -22.16 17.28 -12.90
N LEU A 101 -23.41 16.95 -13.24
CA LEU A 101 -24.56 17.48 -12.51
C LEU A 101 -24.62 16.87 -11.11
N ILE A 102 -24.52 17.70 -10.07
CA ILE A 102 -24.66 17.25 -8.67
C ILE A 102 -26.10 16.79 -8.43
N HIS A 103 -26.26 15.49 -8.15
CA HIS A 103 -27.57 14.87 -7.94
C HIS A 103 -28.13 15.16 -6.54
N ARG A 104 -29.47 15.14 -6.40
CA ARG A 104 -30.13 15.12 -5.09
C ARG A 104 -29.70 13.84 -4.35
N GLY A 105 -29.15 13.99 -3.14
CA GLY A 105 -28.56 12.89 -2.39
C GLY A 105 -27.04 12.73 -2.58
N ALA A 106 -26.36 13.63 -3.30
CA ALA A 106 -24.90 13.75 -3.22
C ALA A 106 -24.46 13.96 -1.76
N SER A 107 -23.35 13.35 -1.38
CA SER A 107 -22.90 13.23 0.00
C SER A 107 -21.39 13.39 0.08
N THR A 108 -20.90 13.94 1.19
CA THR A 108 -19.47 14.00 1.53
C THR A 108 -19.03 12.84 2.44
N THR A 109 -19.95 11.97 2.86
CA THR A 109 -19.65 10.83 3.73
C THR A 109 -19.11 9.65 2.92
N LYS A 110 -17.82 9.32 3.10
CA LYS A 110 -17.18 8.09 2.61
C LYS A 110 -18.03 6.86 2.96
N GLY A 111 -18.19 5.93 1.99
CA GLY A 111 -19.04 4.74 2.12
C GLY A 111 -20.54 4.95 1.86
N SER A 112 -21.02 6.19 1.69
CA SER A 112 -22.42 6.42 1.29
C SER A 112 -22.61 6.28 -0.22
N ALA A 113 -23.74 5.71 -0.66
CA ALA A 113 -24.08 5.57 -2.09
C ALA A 113 -24.11 6.92 -2.84
N GLY A 114 -24.48 8.01 -2.14
CA GLY A 114 -24.43 9.37 -2.67
C GLY A 114 -23.03 9.89 -2.95
N TYR A 115 -22.05 9.48 -2.14
CA TYR A 115 -20.63 9.79 -2.34
C TYR A 115 -20.04 8.93 -3.46
N ALA A 116 -20.29 7.62 -3.45
CA ALA A 116 -19.83 6.70 -4.50
C ALA A 116 -20.31 7.15 -5.90
N ARG A 117 -21.58 7.56 -6.01
CA ARG A 117 -22.12 8.12 -7.26
C ARG A 117 -21.48 9.46 -7.64
N LEU A 118 -21.29 10.38 -6.69
CA LEU A 118 -20.61 11.66 -6.94
C LEU A 118 -19.21 11.45 -7.51
N LEU A 119 -18.44 10.54 -6.91
CA LEU A 119 -17.10 10.20 -7.36
C LEU A 119 -17.13 9.52 -8.73
N HIS A 120 -17.97 8.51 -8.94
CA HIS A 120 -18.18 7.86 -10.25
C HIS A 120 -18.48 8.87 -11.35
N ASP A 121 -19.49 9.73 -11.15
CA ASP A 121 -19.97 10.66 -12.17
C ASP A 121 -18.90 11.71 -12.51
N PHE A 122 -18.07 12.12 -11.53
CA PHE A 122 -16.92 12.99 -11.77
C PHE A 122 -15.81 12.29 -12.55
N LEU A 123 -15.45 11.06 -12.16
CA LEU A 123 -14.42 10.27 -12.85
C LEU A 123 -14.84 9.99 -14.30
N ALA A 124 -16.09 9.55 -14.52
CA ALA A 124 -16.63 9.26 -15.84
C ALA A 124 -16.60 10.49 -16.77
N ALA A 125 -16.90 11.69 -16.25
CA ALA A 125 -16.85 12.93 -17.02
C ALA A 125 -15.44 13.37 -17.43
N ASN A 126 -14.39 12.95 -16.69
CA ASN A 126 -13.03 13.50 -16.81
C ASN A 126 -11.99 12.48 -17.30
N VAL A 127 -12.15 11.18 -17.05
CA VAL A 127 -11.14 10.15 -17.34
C VAL A 127 -10.78 10.05 -18.82
N ALA A 128 -11.73 10.27 -19.73
CA ALA A 128 -11.46 10.22 -21.18
C ALA A 128 -10.62 11.40 -21.68
N GLN A 129 -10.59 12.52 -20.93
CA GLN A 129 -9.83 13.72 -21.30
C GLN A 129 -8.46 13.76 -20.61
N HIS A 130 -8.41 13.40 -19.33
CA HIS A 130 -7.19 13.43 -18.52
C HIS A 130 -6.43 12.10 -18.56
N GLY A 131 -7.07 11.01 -19.00
CA GLY A 131 -6.46 9.71 -19.16
C GLY A 131 -5.75 9.24 -17.89
N ASN A 132 -4.44 9.02 -18.01
CA ASN A 132 -3.58 8.55 -16.93
C ASN A 132 -2.97 9.67 -16.05
N HIS A 133 -3.49 10.90 -16.18
CA HIS A 133 -3.14 12.08 -15.37
C HIS A 133 -4.15 12.39 -14.24
N LEU A 134 -5.13 11.51 -14.00
CA LEU A 134 -6.16 11.69 -12.97
C LEU A 134 -5.83 10.88 -11.69
N PHE A 135 -5.79 11.56 -10.55
CA PHE A 135 -5.37 11.01 -9.26
C PHE A 135 -6.40 11.28 -8.17
N LEU A 136 -6.52 10.33 -7.23
CA LEU A 136 -7.38 10.43 -6.05
C LEU A 136 -6.53 10.27 -4.79
N ASP A 137 -6.84 11.06 -3.77
CA ASP A 137 -6.44 10.77 -2.40
C ASP A 137 -6.75 9.31 -2.01
N LEU A 138 -5.80 8.64 -1.36
CA LEU A 138 -5.93 7.24 -0.96
C LEU A 138 -7.23 6.98 -0.18
N HIS A 139 -7.56 7.88 0.75
CA HIS A 139 -8.73 7.80 1.62
C HIS A 139 -10.01 8.40 1.00
N ALA A 140 -9.96 8.85 -0.25
CA ALA A 140 -11.17 9.18 -1.01
C ALA A 140 -11.98 7.93 -1.40
N VAL A 141 -11.40 6.75 -1.22
CA VAL A 141 -11.99 5.47 -1.60
C VAL A 141 -12.41 4.71 -0.34
N ASN A 142 -13.51 3.97 -0.42
CA ASN A 142 -13.85 2.97 0.59
C ASN A 142 -13.19 1.65 0.18
N ASP A 143 -12.30 1.12 1.01
CA ASP A 143 -11.42 0.00 0.62
C ASP A 143 -12.19 -1.31 0.39
N GLU A 144 -13.34 -1.48 1.06
CA GLU A 144 -14.25 -2.62 0.86
C GLU A 144 -14.84 -2.68 -0.57
N ASP A 145 -14.94 -1.52 -1.23
CA ASP A 145 -15.44 -1.42 -2.61
C ASP A 145 -14.34 -1.66 -3.66
N ILE A 146 -13.07 -1.82 -3.25
CA ILE A 146 -11.94 -2.11 -4.15
C ILE A 146 -11.89 -3.63 -4.39
N ALA A 147 -12.40 -4.05 -5.54
CA ALA A 147 -12.31 -5.42 -6.01
C ALA A 147 -10.88 -5.78 -6.49
N PRO A 148 -10.55 -7.08 -6.67
CA PRO A 148 -9.20 -7.53 -7.04
C PRO A 148 -8.61 -6.79 -8.25
N ASN A 149 -7.29 -6.60 -8.20
CA ASN A 149 -6.51 -5.82 -9.16
C ASN A 149 -6.93 -4.34 -9.28
N GLY A 150 -7.50 -3.78 -8.20
CA GLY A 150 -7.84 -2.36 -8.08
C GLY A 150 -9.13 -1.94 -8.79
N GLN A 151 -10.00 -2.89 -9.14
CA GLN A 151 -11.27 -2.59 -9.80
C GLN A 151 -12.21 -1.83 -8.85
N TYR A 152 -12.61 -0.62 -9.21
CA TYR A 152 -13.41 0.27 -8.37
C TYR A 152 -14.39 1.10 -9.21
N LEU A 153 -15.70 0.96 -8.96
CA LEU A 153 -16.78 1.69 -9.64
C LEU A 153 -16.66 1.78 -11.17
N GLY A 154 -16.19 0.73 -11.85
CA GLY A 154 -16.00 0.75 -13.31
C GLY A 154 -14.74 1.49 -13.78
N PHE A 155 -13.76 1.68 -12.90
CA PHE A 155 -12.40 2.14 -13.18
C PHE A 155 -11.39 1.15 -12.58
N THR A 156 -10.11 1.34 -12.88
CA THR A 156 -9.02 0.58 -12.25
C THR A 156 -8.08 1.53 -11.52
N LEU A 157 -8.00 1.40 -10.19
CA LEU A 157 -7.08 2.14 -9.34
C LEU A 157 -5.75 1.40 -9.23
N THR A 158 -4.65 2.12 -9.44
CA THR A 158 -3.30 1.63 -9.15
C THR A 158 -2.70 2.51 -8.06
N PRO A 159 -2.03 1.95 -7.03
CA PRO A 159 -1.28 2.76 -6.07
C PRO A 159 -0.26 3.63 -6.82
N HIS A 160 -0.01 4.85 -6.37
CA HIS A 160 0.90 5.76 -7.07
C HIS A 160 1.50 6.77 -6.09
N GLY A 161 2.54 6.37 -5.36
CA GLY A 161 3.07 7.15 -4.23
C GLY A 161 2.08 7.17 -3.07
N LEU A 162 1.60 8.37 -2.69
CA LEU A 162 0.63 8.57 -1.59
C LEU A 162 -0.82 8.71 -2.06
N VAL A 163 -1.09 8.45 -3.34
CA VAL A 163 -2.40 8.60 -3.99
C VAL A 163 -2.75 7.36 -4.81
N TRP A 164 -4.03 7.21 -5.14
CA TRP A 164 -4.45 6.35 -6.24
C TRP A 164 -4.28 7.09 -7.57
N ARG A 165 -3.89 6.37 -8.61
CA ARG A 165 -4.02 6.80 -10.00
C ARG A 165 -5.21 6.09 -10.64
N VAL A 166 -6.05 6.85 -11.32
CA VAL A 166 -7.25 6.33 -11.98
C VAL A 166 -6.90 5.91 -13.41
N ASN A 167 -7.28 4.69 -13.77
CA ASN A 167 -7.11 4.12 -15.10
C ASN A 167 -8.46 3.67 -15.67
N MET A 168 -8.55 3.58 -17.00
CA MET A 168 -9.74 3.08 -17.69
C MET A 168 -10.02 1.60 -17.34
N PRO A 169 -11.29 1.15 -17.26
CA PRO A 169 -11.67 -0.19 -16.78
C PRO A 169 -11.07 -1.37 -17.56
N ILE A 170 -10.71 -1.18 -18.84
CA ILE A 170 -10.17 -2.22 -19.75
C ILE A 170 -8.63 -2.16 -19.82
N ALA A 171 -7.98 -1.57 -18.81
CA ALA A 171 -6.52 -1.51 -18.75
C ALA A 171 -5.94 -2.92 -18.54
N ASN A 172 -4.88 -3.25 -19.29
CA ASN A 172 -4.16 -4.50 -19.13
C ASN A 172 -3.48 -4.54 -17.75
N VAL A 173 -3.89 -5.49 -16.90
CA VAL A 173 -3.42 -5.61 -15.51
C VAL A 173 -1.91 -5.83 -15.41
N ASP A 174 -1.32 -6.62 -16.32
CA ASP A 174 0.12 -6.88 -16.33
C ASP A 174 0.91 -5.61 -16.72
N ALA A 175 0.34 -4.79 -17.62
CA ALA A 175 0.92 -3.50 -18.00
C ALA A 175 0.76 -2.44 -16.89
N LEU A 176 -0.37 -2.42 -16.19
CA LEU A 176 -0.58 -1.57 -15.00
C LEU A 176 0.37 -1.94 -13.86
N TYR A 177 0.55 -3.23 -13.59
CA TYR A 177 1.50 -3.70 -12.58
C TYR A 177 2.94 -3.31 -12.94
N SER A 178 3.34 -3.57 -14.19
CA SER A 178 4.67 -3.16 -14.70
C SER A 178 4.89 -1.66 -14.62
N GLN A 179 3.86 -0.84 -14.87
CA GLN A 179 3.93 0.61 -14.72
C GLN A 179 4.04 1.03 -13.24
N TRP A 180 3.26 0.42 -12.36
CA TRP A 180 3.35 0.66 -10.91
C TRP A 180 4.74 0.32 -10.35
N GLU A 181 5.39 -0.76 -10.80
CA GLU A 181 6.75 -1.10 -10.36
C GLU A 181 7.83 -0.05 -10.70
N THR A 182 7.53 0.89 -11.62
CA THR A 182 8.41 2.04 -11.93
C THR A 182 8.16 3.28 -11.08
N VAL A 183 7.08 3.31 -10.29
CA VAL A 183 6.75 4.44 -9.41
C VAL A 183 7.73 4.44 -8.23
N PRO A 184 8.44 5.55 -7.96
CA PRO A 184 9.38 5.60 -6.85
C PRO A 184 8.62 5.55 -5.51
N SER A 185 9.14 4.76 -4.57
CA SER A 185 8.69 4.82 -3.17
C SER A 185 8.87 6.25 -2.63
N PRO A 186 7.95 6.76 -1.78
CA PRO A 186 8.16 8.02 -1.08
C PRO A 186 9.48 8.01 -0.31
N ALA A 187 10.34 9.01 -0.57
CA ALA A 187 11.66 9.13 0.05
C ALA A 187 11.58 9.34 1.58
N VAL A 188 10.45 9.86 2.05
CA VAL A 188 10.19 10.24 3.44
C VAL A 188 9.93 9.00 4.30
N HIS A 189 10.61 8.90 5.44
CA HIS A 189 10.38 7.84 6.41
C HIS A 189 9.34 8.23 7.47
N PHE A 190 8.10 7.82 7.22
CA PHE A 190 6.94 8.08 8.07
C PHE A 190 6.89 7.17 9.32
N ALA A 191 7.73 7.47 10.31
CA ALA A 191 7.72 6.78 11.60
C ALA A 191 6.60 7.31 12.51
N VAL A 192 5.42 6.69 12.45
CA VAL A 192 4.23 7.07 13.26
C VAL A 192 4.55 7.18 14.76
N ALA A 193 5.45 6.32 15.26
CA ALA A 193 5.90 6.30 16.66
C ALA A 193 6.54 7.61 17.17
N VAL A 194 6.99 8.49 16.27
CA VAL A 194 7.63 9.77 16.61
C VAL A 194 6.59 10.86 16.90
N TYR A 195 5.35 10.71 16.40
CA TYR A 195 4.36 11.78 16.38
C TYR A 195 3.22 11.53 17.38
N PRO A 196 2.72 12.55 18.09
CA PRO A 196 1.57 12.41 18.99
C PRO A 196 0.30 11.97 18.24
N PRO A 197 -0.42 10.93 18.72
CA PRO A 197 -1.71 10.56 18.14
C PRO A 197 -2.69 11.73 18.05
N GLY A 198 -3.28 11.91 16.86
CA GLY A 198 -4.16 13.04 16.55
C GLY A 198 -3.45 14.31 16.06
N SER A 199 -2.11 14.32 15.98
CA SER A 199 -1.39 15.38 15.27
C SER A 199 -1.52 15.23 13.74
N TRP A 200 -1.21 16.30 13.00
CA TRP A 200 -1.23 16.28 11.54
C TRP A 200 -0.11 15.39 10.97
N GLU A 201 1.03 15.36 11.64
CA GLU A 201 2.19 14.53 11.31
C GLU A 201 1.87 13.05 11.51
N PHE A 202 1.16 12.71 12.59
CA PHE A 202 0.65 11.35 12.82
C PHE A 202 -0.32 10.93 11.71
N ALA A 203 -1.23 11.81 11.28
CA ALA A 203 -2.16 11.54 10.19
C ALA A 203 -1.46 11.36 8.83
N ALA A 204 -0.50 12.23 8.49
CA ALA A 204 0.34 12.11 7.31
C ALA A 204 1.11 10.78 7.30
N ALA A 205 1.73 10.43 8.43
CA ALA A 205 2.48 9.19 8.57
C ALA A 205 1.60 7.94 8.48
N THR A 206 0.37 8.00 9.00
CA THR A 206 -0.65 6.95 8.85
C THR A 206 -1.01 6.74 7.38
N ILE A 207 -1.33 7.82 6.64
CA ILE A 207 -1.64 7.74 5.20
C ILE A 207 -0.49 7.15 4.38
N ALA A 208 0.76 7.49 4.72
CA ALA A 208 1.90 6.94 4.01
C ALA A 208 2.13 5.45 4.27
N ASN A 209 1.83 4.96 5.48
CA ASN A 209 1.84 3.53 5.76
C ASN A 209 0.64 2.82 5.11
N ASP A 210 -0.54 3.44 5.07
CA ASP A 210 -1.71 2.95 4.33
C ASP A 210 -1.40 2.81 2.83
N ALA A 211 -0.72 3.80 2.22
CA ALA A 211 -0.33 3.76 0.81
C ALA A 211 0.70 2.65 0.52
N ARG A 212 1.64 2.40 1.45
CA ARG A 212 2.57 1.26 1.39
C ARG A 212 1.83 -0.09 1.57
N TYR A 213 0.82 -0.15 2.43
CA TYR A 213 0.01 -1.35 2.60
C TYR A 213 -0.78 -1.67 1.34
N GLN A 214 -1.48 -0.67 0.78
CA GLN A 214 -2.20 -0.80 -0.48
C GLN A 214 -1.29 -1.18 -1.66
N SER A 215 -0.05 -0.67 -1.66
CA SER A 215 1.00 -1.13 -2.59
C SER A 215 1.34 -2.63 -2.42
N GLY A 216 1.45 -3.11 -1.19
CA GLY A 216 1.61 -4.54 -0.88
C GLY A 216 0.41 -5.40 -1.26
N LEU A 217 -0.82 -4.92 -1.01
CA LEU A 217 -2.07 -5.60 -1.39
C LEU A 217 -2.26 -5.67 -2.91
N PHE A 218 -1.95 -4.60 -3.63
CA PHE A 218 -2.00 -4.56 -5.09
C PHE A 218 -1.05 -5.61 -5.71
N ALA A 219 0.19 -5.67 -5.20
CA ALA A 219 1.15 -6.70 -5.63
C ALA A 219 0.71 -8.12 -5.25
N LEU A 220 0.19 -8.32 -4.04
CA LEU A 220 -0.33 -9.63 -3.61
C LEU A 220 -1.51 -10.08 -4.48
N SER A 221 -2.46 -9.20 -4.80
CA SER A 221 -3.60 -9.48 -5.69
C SER A 221 -3.13 -9.88 -7.09
N HIS A 222 -2.24 -9.10 -7.69
CA HIS A 222 -1.71 -9.36 -9.03
C HIS A 222 -1.07 -10.75 -9.12
N TRP A 223 -0.15 -11.06 -8.20
CA TRP A 223 0.57 -12.33 -8.22
C TRP A 223 -0.30 -13.52 -7.83
N LEU A 224 -1.29 -13.36 -6.93
CA LEU A 224 -2.26 -14.41 -6.64
C LEU A 224 -3.08 -14.81 -7.86
N GLU A 225 -3.41 -13.86 -8.76
CA GLU A 225 -4.10 -14.16 -10.01
C GLU A 225 -3.16 -14.78 -11.06
N ARG A 226 -1.97 -14.20 -11.27
CA ARG A 226 -0.93 -14.79 -12.15
C ARG A 226 -0.60 -16.24 -11.77
N GLY A 227 -0.52 -16.54 -10.47
CA GLY A 227 -0.27 -17.90 -9.95
C GLY A 227 -1.36 -18.93 -10.26
N ARG A 228 -2.60 -18.50 -10.57
CA ARG A 228 -3.69 -19.41 -11.00
C ARG A 228 -3.54 -19.87 -12.45
N ILE A 229 -2.94 -19.03 -13.29
CA ILE A 229 -2.82 -19.25 -14.74
C ILE A 229 -1.45 -19.80 -15.15
N ALA A 230 -0.42 -19.67 -14.32
CA ALA A 230 0.93 -20.17 -14.58
C ALA A 230 0.94 -21.66 -14.98
N ARG A 231 1.60 -21.97 -16.10
CA ARG A 231 1.79 -23.31 -16.68
C ARG A 231 3.26 -23.70 -16.78
N HIS A 232 4.14 -22.72 -16.94
CA HIS A 232 5.56 -22.94 -17.23
C HIS A 232 6.44 -22.69 -15.99
N ALA A 233 7.62 -23.33 -15.96
CA ALA A 233 8.55 -23.21 -14.84
C ALA A 233 9.10 -21.76 -14.69
N SER A 234 9.21 -21.01 -15.79
CA SER A 234 9.55 -19.59 -15.80
C SER A 234 8.48 -18.75 -15.12
N GLU A 235 7.21 -18.92 -15.49
CA GLU A 235 6.05 -18.23 -14.87
C GLU A 235 5.92 -18.58 -13.39
N ALA A 236 6.24 -19.82 -13.00
CA ALA A 236 6.28 -20.23 -11.60
C ALA A 236 7.43 -19.55 -10.84
N ALA A 237 8.60 -19.35 -11.45
CA ALA A 237 9.71 -18.59 -10.87
C ALA A 237 9.35 -17.10 -10.70
N GLU A 238 8.77 -16.47 -11.73
CA GLU A 238 8.22 -15.11 -11.66
C GLU A 238 7.22 -14.96 -10.51
N TYR A 239 6.26 -15.88 -10.41
CA TYR A 239 5.26 -15.91 -9.35
C TYR A 239 5.88 -15.98 -7.94
N VAL A 240 6.89 -16.84 -7.73
CA VAL A 240 7.55 -16.96 -6.42
C VAL A 240 8.28 -15.68 -6.03
N LEU A 241 9.04 -15.08 -6.95
CA LEU A 241 9.73 -13.82 -6.73
C LEU A 241 8.75 -12.66 -6.51
N GLY A 242 7.66 -12.62 -7.28
CA GLY A 242 6.59 -11.63 -7.16
C GLY A 242 5.85 -11.67 -5.83
N ILE A 243 5.41 -12.85 -5.39
CA ILE A 243 4.81 -13.04 -4.06
C ILE A 243 5.83 -12.75 -2.96
N HIS A 244 7.12 -13.08 -3.15
CA HIS A 244 8.16 -12.71 -2.20
C HIS A 244 8.31 -11.20 -2.07
N ARG A 245 8.31 -10.45 -3.19
CA ARG A 245 8.34 -8.98 -3.18
C ARG A 245 7.10 -8.40 -2.49
N ALA A 246 5.91 -8.95 -2.73
CA ALA A 246 4.69 -8.56 -2.01
C ALA A 246 4.78 -8.80 -0.50
N LEU A 247 5.34 -9.95 -0.08
CA LEU A 247 5.60 -10.24 1.34
C LEU A 247 6.57 -9.22 1.96
N GLN A 248 7.65 -8.85 1.27
CA GLN A 248 8.60 -7.86 1.78
C GLN A 248 7.95 -6.49 1.99
N LEU A 249 7.08 -6.05 1.08
CA LEU A 249 6.31 -4.81 1.24
C LEU A 249 5.42 -4.86 2.48
N LEU A 250 4.69 -5.96 2.69
CA LEU A 250 3.80 -6.12 3.84
C LEU A 250 4.56 -6.18 5.18
N ILE A 251 5.69 -6.90 5.23
CA ILE A 251 6.56 -6.93 6.42
C ILE A 251 7.14 -5.54 6.73
N GLN A 252 7.51 -4.76 5.71
CA GLN A 252 8.01 -3.39 5.91
C GLN A 252 6.95 -2.47 6.52
N VAL A 253 5.68 -2.64 6.15
CA VAL A 253 4.59 -1.87 6.78
C VAL A 253 4.36 -2.34 8.21
N GLU A 254 4.25 -3.64 8.47
CA GLU A 254 4.09 -4.18 9.83
C GLU A 254 5.20 -3.70 10.79
N ALA A 255 6.44 -3.57 10.30
CA ALA A 255 7.56 -3.02 11.06
C ALA A 255 7.49 -1.49 11.26
N ALA A 256 6.81 -0.75 10.38
CA ALA A 256 6.66 0.71 10.44
C ALA A 256 5.46 1.17 11.28
N THR A 257 4.48 0.29 11.52
CA THR A 257 3.18 0.65 12.13
C THR A 257 3.06 0.25 13.61
N VAL A 258 4.19 -0.13 14.23
CA VAL A 258 4.29 -0.63 15.62
C VAL A 258 3.52 0.26 16.61
N ILE A 259 2.72 -0.39 17.45
CA ILE A 259 1.81 0.24 18.40
C ILE A 259 2.58 1.17 19.33
N THR A 260 2.29 2.47 19.25
CA THR A 260 2.90 3.49 20.10
C THR A 260 1.83 4.16 20.94
N GLY A 261 1.94 4.05 22.27
CA GLY A 261 0.94 4.58 23.20
C GLY A 261 -0.49 4.01 22.98
N GLY A 262 -0.59 2.77 22.49
CA GLY A 262 -1.87 2.13 22.17
C GLY A 262 -2.48 2.49 20.81
N ASN A 263 -1.85 3.36 20.03
CA ASN A 263 -2.33 3.76 18.70
C ASN A 263 -1.57 3.01 17.60
N TRP A 264 -2.32 2.56 16.59
CA TRP A 264 -1.86 1.78 15.45
C TRP A 264 -1.62 2.69 14.24
N GLY A 265 -0.53 2.47 13.51
CA GLY A 265 -0.07 3.37 12.44
C GLY A 265 -0.71 3.19 11.07
N LEU A 266 -1.93 2.65 11.00
CA LEU A 266 -2.75 2.46 9.80
C LEU A 266 -4.22 2.77 10.10
N THR A 267 -5.00 3.06 9.06
CA THR A 267 -6.47 3.06 9.16
C THR A 267 -7.10 1.66 9.13
N TYR A 268 -6.35 0.64 8.67
CA TYR A 268 -6.78 -0.76 8.60
C TYR A 268 -6.61 -1.50 9.92
N GLU A 269 -7.44 -2.51 10.19
CA GLU A 269 -7.25 -3.34 11.39
C GLU A 269 -5.93 -4.12 11.35
N TYR A 270 -5.29 -4.28 12.51
CA TYR A 270 -4.12 -5.15 12.69
C TYR A 270 -4.38 -6.57 12.15
N TYR A 271 -5.60 -7.08 12.34
CA TYR A 271 -6.02 -8.41 11.89
C TYR A 271 -5.85 -8.58 10.37
N ASP A 272 -6.30 -7.61 9.57
CA ASP A 272 -6.23 -7.70 8.10
C ASP A 272 -4.79 -7.64 7.60
N MET A 273 -3.97 -6.76 8.19
CA MET A 273 -2.54 -6.68 7.91
C MET A 273 -1.85 -8.01 8.23
N ALA A 274 -2.09 -8.56 9.43
CA ALA A 274 -1.50 -9.82 9.87
C ALA A 274 -1.94 -10.98 8.97
N LYS A 275 -3.23 -11.03 8.59
CA LYS A 275 -3.79 -12.04 7.68
C LYS A 275 -3.19 -11.95 6.27
N ASN A 276 -3.11 -10.77 5.67
CA ASN A 276 -2.57 -10.60 4.32
C ASN A 276 -1.06 -10.90 4.29
N THR A 277 -0.31 -10.50 5.32
CA THR A 277 1.12 -10.84 5.48
C THR A 277 1.31 -12.36 5.66
N ALA A 278 0.45 -13.02 6.44
CA ALA A 278 0.48 -14.47 6.63
C ALA A 278 0.10 -15.24 5.37
N LEU A 279 -0.88 -14.77 4.60
CA LEU A 279 -1.24 -15.30 3.28
C LEU A 279 -0.06 -15.22 2.31
N ALA A 280 0.60 -14.07 2.22
CA ALA A 280 1.79 -13.89 1.38
C ALA A 280 2.92 -14.85 1.80
N ALA A 281 3.21 -14.97 3.10
CA ALA A 281 4.25 -15.87 3.63
C ALA A 281 3.95 -17.36 3.35
N MET A 282 2.68 -17.77 3.50
CA MET A 282 2.21 -19.10 3.14
C MET A 282 2.45 -19.38 1.64
N ARG A 283 2.11 -18.41 0.78
CA ARG A 283 2.25 -18.52 -0.68
C ARG A 283 3.70 -18.52 -1.15
N VAL A 284 4.61 -17.74 -0.53
CA VAL A 284 6.06 -17.86 -0.74
C VAL A 284 6.51 -19.29 -0.42
N THR A 285 6.16 -19.80 0.76
CA THR A 285 6.62 -21.11 1.23
C THR A 285 6.17 -22.25 0.30
N SER A 286 4.88 -22.31 -0.03
CA SER A 286 4.37 -23.30 -1.00
C SER A 286 4.97 -23.15 -2.40
N GLY A 287 5.26 -21.91 -2.81
CA GLY A 287 5.92 -21.63 -4.09
C GLY A 287 7.38 -22.09 -4.13
N LEU A 288 8.12 -21.93 -3.03
CA LEU A 288 9.49 -22.43 -2.90
C LEU A 288 9.56 -23.96 -2.95
N ASP A 289 8.61 -24.65 -2.29
CA ASP A 289 8.48 -26.11 -2.38
C ASP A 289 8.20 -26.60 -3.82
N LEU A 290 7.41 -25.83 -4.58
CA LEU A 290 7.09 -26.14 -5.97
C LEU A 290 8.28 -25.90 -6.92
N ILE A 291 9.03 -24.81 -6.72
CA ILE A 291 10.08 -24.37 -7.65
C ILE A 291 11.45 -25.02 -7.39
N ALA A 292 11.73 -25.47 -6.16
CA ALA A 292 12.98 -26.16 -5.80
C ALA A 292 13.37 -27.31 -6.75
N PRO A 293 12.48 -28.25 -7.14
CA PRO A 293 12.81 -29.29 -8.12
C PRO A 293 12.93 -28.79 -9.57
N LEU A 294 12.36 -27.62 -9.89
CA LEU A 294 12.36 -27.01 -11.23
C LEU A 294 13.56 -26.07 -11.46
N LEU A 295 14.24 -25.65 -10.40
CA LEU A 295 15.37 -24.72 -10.47
C LEU A 295 16.59 -25.26 -11.25
N PRO A 296 17.01 -26.54 -11.12
CA PRO A 296 18.09 -27.09 -11.94
C PRO A 296 17.82 -27.10 -13.46
N PRO A 297 16.66 -27.57 -13.98
CA PRO A 297 16.40 -27.51 -15.42
C PRO A 297 16.24 -26.07 -15.93
N LEU A 298 15.60 -25.16 -15.18
CA LEU A 298 15.55 -23.72 -15.53
C LEU A 298 16.95 -23.13 -15.73
N LYS A 299 17.87 -23.42 -14.80
CA LYS A 299 19.27 -22.97 -14.90
C LYS A 299 20.01 -23.56 -16.10
N GLN A 300 19.65 -24.77 -16.52
CA GLN A 300 20.22 -25.41 -17.73
C GLN A 300 19.65 -24.80 -19.01
N GLU A 301 18.36 -24.49 -19.04
CA GLU A 301 17.67 -23.82 -20.15
C GLU A 301 18.21 -22.41 -20.37
N ASN A 302 18.30 -21.61 -19.31
CA ASN A 302 18.85 -20.25 -19.35
C ASN A 302 20.32 -20.21 -19.84
N ARG A 303 21.11 -21.25 -19.53
CA ARG A 303 22.48 -21.41 -20.06
C ARG A 303 22.53 -21.76 -21.55
N ARG A 304 21.52 -22.47 -22.07
CA ARG A 304 21.43 -22.85 -23.49
C ARG A 304 20.91 -21.72 -24.36
N ASN A 305 19.92 -20.97 -23.86
CA ASN A 305 19.21 -19.95 -24.62
C ASN A 305 19.87 -18.57 -24.57
N GLY A 306 20.95 -18.40 -23.77
CA GLY A 306 21.68 -17.13 -23.66
C GLY A 306 20.97 -16.10 -22.77
N ALA A 307 20.60 -16.50 -21.55
CA ALA A 307 19.82 -15.67 -20.63
C ALA A 307 20.42 -14.29 -20.36
N SER A 308 19.52 -13.32 -20.23
CA SER A 308 19.81 -11.93 -19.90
C SER A 308 20.36 -11.76 -18.47
N HIS A 309 20.98 -10.60 -18.22
CA HIS A 309 21.41 -10.22 -16.87
C HIS A 309 20.26 -10.19 -15.84
N LYS A 310 19.02 -9.94 -16.27
CA LYS A 310 17.83 -9.96 -15.41
C LYS A 310 17.53 -11.40 -14.95
N GLU A 311 17.36 -12.32 -15.90
CA GLU A 311 17.04 -13.73 -15.62
C GLU A 311 18.14 -14.42 -14.79
N LEU A 312 19.42 -14.08 -15.02
CA LEU A 312 20.53 -14.58 -14.22
C LEU A 312 20.50 -14.07 -12.77
N ARG A 313 20.03 -12.84 -12.54
CA ARG A 313 19.82 -12.29 -11.19
C ARG A 313 18.64 -12.97 -10.50
N GLU A 314 17.53 -13.14 -11.22
CA GLU A 314 16.30 -13.77 -10.71
C GLU A 314 16.54 -15.24 -10.31
N ILE A 315 17.26 -16.03 -11.13
CA ILE A 315 17.67 -17.39 -10.74
C ILE A 315 18.54 -17.38 -9.48
N LYS A 316 19.48 -16.43 -9.34
CA LYS A 316 20.35 -16.35 -8.16
C LYS A 316 19.57 -15.99 -6.89
N GLU A 317 18.60 -15.08 -7.00
CA GLU A 317 17.69 -14.72 -5.91
C GLU A 317 16.83 -15.91 -5.49
N LEU A 318 16.31 -16.65 -6.46
CA LEU A 318 15.53 -17.86 -6.23
C LEU A 318 16.36 -19.00 -5.62
N GLU A 319 17.63 -19.17 -6.01
CA GLU A 319 18.58 -20.10 -5.36
C GLU A 319 18.81 -19.76 -3.89
N GLU A 320 18.89 -18.47 -3.55
CA GLU A 320 19.03 -18.01 -2.17
C GLU A 320 17.76 -18.28 -1.34
N LEU A 321 16.57 -17.96 -1.88
CA LEU A 321 15.31 -18.22 -1.22
C LEU A 321 15.06 -19.73 -1.02
N VAL A 322 15.38 -20.55 -2.02
CA VAL A 322 15.28 -22.01 -1.90
C VAL A 322 16.20 -22.53 -0.79
N ARG A 323 17.42 -21.98 -0.65
CA ARG A 323 18.33 -22.32 0.46
C ARG A 323 17.77 -21.94 1.84
N GLN A 324 16.99 -20.87 1.93
CA GLN A 324 16.37 -20.38 3.17
C GLN A 324 14.96 -20.94 3.44
N THR A 325 14.45 -21.87 2.62
CA THR A 325 13.05 -22.33 2.67
C THR A 325 12.61 -22.83 4.04
N ASP A 326 13.46 -23.56 4.77
CA ASP A 326 13.09 -24.09 6.09
C ASP A 326 12.96 -23.00 7.16
N ASP A 327 13.77 -21.93 7.09
CA ASP A 327 13.68 -20.79 8.00
C ASP A 327 12.44 -19.93 7.67
N ILE A 328 12.20 -19.69 6.38
CA ILE A 328 10.99 -19.02 5.86
C ILE A 328 9.72 -19.78 6.28
N ARG A 329 9.73 -21.12 6.15
CA ARG A 329 8.63 -22.00 6.59
C ARG A 329 8.39 -21.88 8.11
N GLN A 330 9.45 -21.92 8.92
CA GLN A 330 9.35 -21.79 10.39
C GLN A 330 8.85 -20.40 10.84
N ALA A 331 9.26 -19.33 10.16
CA ALA A 331 8.72 -17.99 10.39
C ALA A 331 7.22 -17.92 10.01
N THR A 332 6.86 -18.47 8.86
CA THR A 332 5.48 -18.56 8.38
C THR A 332 4.57 -19.33 9.34
N HIS A 333 5.01 -20.49 9.86
CA HIS A 333 4.23 -21.24 10.85
C HIS A 333 3.95 -20.44 12.11
N ARG A 334 4.98 -19.77 12.68
CA ARG A 334 4.80 -18.97 13.90
C ARG A 334 3.78 -17.85 13.69
N ARG A 335 3.84 -17.17 12.53
CA ARG A 335 2.87 -16.14 12.15
C ARG A 335 1.45 -16.71 12.04
N ILE A 336 1.26 -17.84 11.36
CA ILE A 336 -0.06 -18.48 11.20
C ILE A 336 -0.61 -18.99 12.55
N GLN A 337 0.23 -19.64 13.36
CA GLN A 337 -0.16 -20.16 14.68
C GLN A 337 -0.62 -19.05 15.63
N ALA A 338 -0.02 -17.86 15.56
CA ALA A 338 -0.45 -16.69 16.33
C ALA A 338 -1.80 -16.12 15.83
N LEU A 339 -2.08 -16.20 14.52
CA LEU A 339 -3.26 -15.63 13.88
C LEU A 339 -4.52 -16.51 13.96
N VAL A 340 -4.38 -17.84 13.84
CA VAL A 340 -5.51 -18.80 13.77
C VAL A 340 -6.54 -18.67 14.90
N PRO A 341 -6.20 -18.39 16.17
CA PRO A 341 -7.19 -18.15 17.22
C PRO A 341 -8.16 -17.01 16.89
N ASP A 342 -7.65 -15.87 16.41
CA ASP A 342 -8.47 -14.71 16.03
C ASP A 342 -9.30 -14.99 14.78
N MET A 343 -8.76 -15.74 13.81
CA MET A 343 -9.51 -16.18 12.63
C MET A 343 -10.74 -17.02 13.02
N LYS A 344 -10.60 -17.91 14.01
CA LYS A 344 -11.72 -18.73 14.52
C LYS A 344 -12.77 -17.89 15.22
N ILE A 345 -12.36 -16.92 16.04
CA ILE A 345 -13.28 -16.00 16.73
C ILE A 345 -14.08 -15.19 15.72
N ARG A 346 -13.42 -14.73 14.64
CA ARG A 346 -14.03 -13.96 13.53
C ARG A 346 -14.77 -14.82 12.50
N GLN A 347 -14.79 -16.15 12.66
CA GLN A 347 -15.38 -17.11 11.70
C GLN A 347 -14.84 -16.94 10.26
N ASP A 348 -13.55 -16.63 10.13
CA ASP A 348 -12.95 -16.29 8.85
C ASP A 348 -12.95 -17.50 7.89
N ARG A 349 -13.43 -17.29 6.66
CA ARG A 349 -13.57 -18.32 5.62
C ARG A 349 -12.25 -19.03 5.28
N ASP A 350 -11.12 -18.36 5.46
CA ASP A 350 -9.80 -18.86 5.09
C ASP A 350 -9.15 -19.67 6.23
N THR A 351 -9.72 -19.67 7.45
CA THR A 351 -9.19 -20.34 8.66
C THR A 351 -8.71 -21.76 8.37
N LYS A 352 -9.53 -22.57 7.70
CA LYS A 352 -9.21 -23.98 7.42
C LYS A 352 -7.96 -24.12 6.54
N ALA A 353 -7.78 -23.27 5.52
CA ALA A 353 -6.62 -23.34 4.64
C ALA A 353 -5.31 -23.05 5.39
N PHE A 354 -5.37 -22.16 6.39
CA PHE A 354 -4.25 -21.84 7.27
C PHE A 354 -3.94 -22.98 8.25
N GLU A 355 -4.97 -23.64 8.79
CA GLU A 355 -4.81 -24.84 9.64
C GLU A 355 -4.23 -26.04 8.86
N ASP A 356 -4.76 -26.33 7.67
CA ASP A 356 -4.31 -27.42 6.80
C ASP A 356 -2.83 -27.24 6.44
N PHE A 357 -2.38 -26.02 6.10
CA PHE A 357 -0.97 -25.71 5.82
C PHE A 357 -0.03 -25.99 7.03
N VAL A 358 -0.45 -25.64 8.24
CA VAL A 358 0.32 -25.94 9.47
C VAL A 358 0.31 -27.44 9.79
N ALA A 359 -0.74 -28.17 9.44
CA ALA A 359 -0.79 -29.62 9.63
C ALA A 359 0.13 -30.39 8.66
N GLU A 360 0.11 -30.04 7.36
CA GLU A 360 0.92 -30.71 6.32
C GLU A 360 2.42 -30.65 6.61
N SER A 361 2.91 -29.50 7.07
CA SER A 361 4.33 -29.28 7.34
C SER A 361 4.85 -30.06 8.56
N LEU A 362 4.01 -30.25 9.59
CA LEU A 362 4.30 -31.14 10.73
C LEU A 362 4.45 -32.60 10.30
N HIS A 363 3.70 -33.04 9.29
CA HIS A 363 3.87 -34.36 8.67
C HIS A 363 5.15 -34.47 7.83
N HIS A 364 5.57 -33.38 7.17
CA HIS A 364 6.83 -33.34 6.42
C HIS A 364 8.04 -33.52 7.36
N ASN A 365 8.13 -32.75 8.44
CA ASN A 365 9.21 -32.85 9.44
C ASN A 365 9.32 -34.25 10.07
N LYS A 366 8.18 -34.88 10.43
CA LYS A 366 8.17 -36.27 10.95
C LYS A 366 8.72 -37.28 9.94
N LYS A 367 8.43 -37.12 8.63
CA LYS A 367 9.00 -37.98 7.58
C LYS A 367 10.52 -37.78 7.45
N THR A 368 11.00 -36.54 7.45
CA THR A 368 12.42 -36.20 7.31
C THR A 368 13.25 -36.71 8.49
N GLU A 369 12.78 -36.54 9.72
CA GLU A 369 13.41 -37.14 10.91
C GLU A 369 13.47 -38.68 10.83
N SER A 370 12.39 -39.33 10.40
CA SER A 370 12.34 -40.80 10.31
C SER A 370 13.35 -41.35 9.29
N ARG A 371 13.57 -40.62 8.18
CA ARG A 371 14.59 -40.93 7.17
C ARG A 371 16.00 -40.70 7.70
N SER A 372 16.25 -39.58 8.40
CA SER A 372 17.52 -39.30 9.08
C SER A 372 17.88 -40.39 10.10
N LYS A 373 16.95 -40.75 10.99
CA LYS A 373 17.14 -41.81 12.00
C LYS A 373 17.39 -43.19 11.38
N LYS A 374 16.74 -43.53 10.26
CA LYS A 374 17.01 -44.77 9.50
C LYS A 374 18.38 -44.74 8.80
N GLY A 375 18.79 -43.62 8.20
CA GLY A 375 20.11 -43.47 7.58
C GLY A 375 21.25 -43.59 8.59
N ARG A 376 21.11 -42.96 9.76
CA ARG A 376 22.11 -43.00 10.84
C ARG A 376 22.26 -44.41 11.43
N LYS A 377 21.17 -45.17 11.60
CA LYS A 377 21.20 -46.61 11.97
C LYS A 377 21.81 -47.53 10.90
N LYS A 378 21.83 -47.14 9.63
CA LYS A 378 22.46 -47.90 8.55
C LYS A 378 23.97 -47.66 8.47
N ARG A 379 24.44 -46.45 8.83
CA ARG A 379 25.87 -46.10 8.94
C ARG A 379 26.55 -46.62 10.21
N SER A 380 25.82 -46.97 11.27
CA SER A 380 26.39 -47.59 12.48
C SER A 380 26.41 -49.13 12.45
N ARG A 381 26.44 -49.72 11.25
CA ARG A 381 26.42 -51.18 11.00
C ARG A 381 27.37 -51.62 9.88
N HIS A 382 28.33 -50.77 9.54
CA HIS A 382 29.51 -51.07 8.72
C HIS A 382 30.74 -50.56 9.48
#